data_AF-A0A840SIK7-F1
#
_entry.id   AF-A0A840SIK7-F1
#
_cell.length_a   1.000
_cell.length_b   1.000
_cell.length_c   1.000
_cell.angle_alpha   90.00
_cell.angle_beta   90.00
_cell.angle_gamma   90.00
#
_symmetry.space_group_name_H-M   'P 1'
#
loop_
_entity.id
_entity.type
_entity.pdbx_description
1 polymer ?
#
loop_
_entity_poly.entity_id
_entity_poly.type
_entity_poly.pdbx_seq_one_letter_code
_entity_poly.pdbx_strand_id
1 'polypeptide(L)'
;MSEKKEELVNRFLRTFTHYFTLKDMVRIFISLGVRARPQEVREFLESSPYVFALEKDMFITRAGAFTGRLFSIKPTSKEIDRKIVIIGDRCVPFLNREIAPCGISFFCNGKRLQLKTAEFDSQTVLRFHSLFGEEYAPQYIAADPANGGIDFASIEMEMPQKLRVTGFDISPLLEQSGFEKGDRLVCCVTDWDRCCVNVMVQHEESPFADDGASDDRIKWYADLEKFLLESFDRHGPLDSMESQLEAVFFEHTDELCVLNCGSITEYIERHAKNVAVEYFGVETRLWRKGEDVPAVGPWNKGDFSDSQKFQSHRNSFWSTPDFIFDQYILDMFFRREKDCSLIIPRMYPSDKYLNEGYREELLLLLESRSAILAEEYNWFADRTAGELRQKALELYTRVSELVFKIDSFVTGLEKFPQQELVILSQLYSHVTHLLQVIADNPDIENDVEDYLLSVDGMSWNFEEVRGVLEEAVERSLHDGFKVIKGVK
;
A
#
# COMPACT_ATOMS: atom_id res chain seq x y z
N MET A 1 19.68 -10.15 9.97
CA MET A 1 19.28 -11.18 10.96
C MET A 1 19.44 -12.56 10.30
N SER A 2 19.54 -13.70 11.00
CA SER A 2 19.43 -14.98 10.28
C SER A 2 17.96 -15.21 9.91
N GLU A 3 17.66 -15.65 8.69
CA GLU A 3 16.32 -15.85 8.14
C GLU A 3 15.33 -16.54 9.12
N LYS A 4 15.76 -17.63 9.76
CA LYS A 4 14.94 -18.35 10.77
C LYS A 4 14.54 -17.53 12.01
N LYS A 5 15.35 -16.55 12.40
CA LYS A 5 15.06 -15.70 13.57
C LYS A 5 14.08 -14.59 13.20
N GLU A 6 14.18 -14.09 11.98
CA GLU A 6 13.27 -13.11 11.42
C GLU A 6 11.86 -13.70 11.25
N GLU A 7 11.78 -14.93 10.75
CA GLU A 7 10.51 -15.68 10.67
C GLU A 7 9.83 -15.84 12.03
N LEU A 8 10.59 -16.10 13.10
CA LEU A 8 10.04 -16.22 14.46
C LEU A 8 9.53 -14.88 15.01
N VAL A 9 10.24 -13.79 14.73
CA VAL A 9 9.79 -12.44 15.11
C VAL A 9 8.54 -12.04 14.33
N ASN A 10 8.53 -12.26 13.01
CA ASN A 10 7.38 -11.96 12.17
C ASN A 10 6.16 -12.78 12.59
N ARG A 11 6.34 -14.07 12.91
CA ARG A 11 5.26 -14.90 13.45
C ARG A 11 4.70 -14.36 14.76
N PHE A 12 5.55 -13.85 15.66
CA PHE A 12 5.08 -13.20 16.88
C PHE A 12 4.24 -11.96 16.55
N LEU A 13 4.76 -11.07 15.69
CA LEU A 13 4.05 -9.84 15.30
C LEU A 13 2.73 -10.13 14.57
N ARG A 14 2.63 -11.25 13.86
CA ARG A 14 1.39 -11.65 13.18
C ARG A 14 0.35 -12.29 14.09
N THR A 15 0.72 -12.79 15.27
CA THR A 15 -0.19 -13.61 16.10
C THR A 15 -0.42 -13.08 17.52
N PHE A 16 0.41 -12.17 18.02
CA PHE A 16 0.31 -11.69 19.40
C PHE A 16 -0.82 -10.67 19.58
N THR A 17 -1.81 -10.95 20.43
CA THR A 17 -3.06 -10.18 20.48
C THR A 17 -3.17 -9.16 21.63
N HIS A 18 -2.07 -8.88 22.34
CA HIS A 18 -2.08 -7.96 23.48
C HIS A 18 -1.18 -6.76 23.24
N TYR A 19 -1.37 -5.71 24.04
CA TYR A 19 -0.44 -4.60 24.11
C TYR A 19 0.91 -5.08 24.67
N PHE A 20 2.00 -4.53 24.14
CA PHE A 20 3.35 -4.80 24.61
C PHE A 20 4.21 -3.55 24.58
N THR A 21 5.29 -3.54 25.37
CA THR A 21 6.26 -2.43 25.39
C THR A 21 7.49 -2.75 24.55
N LEU A 22 8.27 -1.71 24.22
CA LEU A 22 9.62 -1.89 23.67
C LEU A 22 10.49 -2.84 24.52
N LYS A 23 10.36 -2.78 25.85
CA LYS A 23 11.12 -3.64 26.77
C LYS A 23 10.73 -5.12 26.62
N ASP A 24 9.45 -5.40 26.37
CA ASP A 24 8.98 -6.75 26.15
C ASP A 24 9.53 -7.31 24.85
N MET A 25 9.57 -6.52 23.77
CA MET A 25 10.17 -6.94 22.51
C MET A 25 11.67 -7.16 22.59
N VAL A 26 12.41 -6.31 23.29
CA VAL A 26 13.84 -6.53 23.53
C VAL A 26 14.07 -7.87 24.24
N ARG A 27 13.22 -8.23 25.22
CA ARG A 27 13.31 -9.54 25.90
C ARG A 27 13.01 -10.69 24.94
N ILE A 28 12.01 -10.55 24.06
CA ILE A 28 11.70 -11.54 23.03
C ILE A 28 12.88 -11.72 22.09
N PHE A 29 13.47 -10.63 21.57
CA PHE A 29 14.64 -10.68 20.69
C PHE A 29 15.82 -11.40 21.36
N ILE A 30 16.11 -11.08 22.63
CA ILE A 30 17.16 -11.76 23.40
C ILE A 30 16.85 -13.26 23.55
N SER A 31 15.59 -13.62 23.83
CA SER A 31 15.17 -15.03 23.96
C SER A 31 15.31 -15.83 22.65
N LEU A 32 15.19 -15.15 21.51
CA LEU A 32 15.40 -15.70 20.17
C LEU A 32 16.88 -15.66 19.73
N GLY A 33 17.78 -15.21 20.61
CA GLY A 33 19.20 -15.08 20.32
C GLY A 33 19.51 -13.98 19.30
N VAL A 34 18.66 -12.96 19.20
CA VAL A 34 18.88 -11.72 18.44
C VAL A 34 19.41 -10.67 19.41
N ARG A 35 20.64 -10.18 19.18
CA ARG A 35 21.17 -9.03 19.90
C ARG A 35 20.88 -7.78 19.08
N ALA A 36 19.95 -6.96 19.56
CA ALA A 36 19.62 -5.68 18.98
C ALA A 36 19.57 -4.61 20.09
N ARG A 37 20.00 -3.40 19.77
CA ARG A 37 19.86 -2.24 20.66
C ARG A 37 18.38 -1.85 20.75
N PRO A 38 17.89 -1.30 21.88
CA PRO A 38 16.50 -0.87 22.00
C PRO A 38 16.04 0.07 20.88
N GLN A 39 16.93 0.94 20.40
CA GLN A 39 16.65 1.83 19.27
C GLN A 39 16.43 1.07 17.96
N GLU A 40 17.24 0.06 17.66
CA GLU A 40 17.08 -0.80 16.47
C GLU A 40 15.76 -1.60 16.55
N VAL A 41 15.38 -2.05 17.75
CA VAL A 41 14.09 -2.74 17.96
C VAL A 41 12.92 -1.77 17.76
N ARG A 42 13.05 -0.52 18.23
CA ARG A 42 12.02 0.51 18.01
C ARG A 42 11.86 0.78 16.52
N GLU A 43 12.95 1.07 15.82
CA GLU A 43 12.94 1.32 14.36
C GLU A 43 12.33 0.15 13.59
N PHE A 44 12.66 -1.09 13.96
CA PHE A 44 12.05 -2.29 13.38
C PHE A 44 10.54 -2.40 13.62
N LEU A 45 10.06 -2.03 14.82
CA LEU A 45 8.62 -2.06 15.13
C LEU A 45 7.87 -0.94 14.42
N GLU A 46 8.45 0.25 14.36
CA GLU A 46 7.87 1.43 13.70
C GLU A 46 7.82 1.27 12.18
N SER A 47 8.75 0.50 11.59
CA SER A 47 8.72 0.16 10.17
C SER A 47 7.91 -1.11 9.85
N SER A 48 7.41 -1.83 10.87
CA SER A 48 6.75 -3.11 10.65
C SER A 48 5.33 -2.93 10.11
N PRO A 49 4.97 -3.62 9.00
CA PRO A 49 3.60 -3.62 8.47
C PRO A 49 2.60 -4.38 9.35
N TYR A 50 3.01 -4.92 10.51
CA TYR A 50 2.14 -5.71 11.39
C TYR A 50 1.83 -5.03 12.72
N VAL A 51 2.35 -3.83 12.95
CA VAL A 51 2.31 -3.17 14.26
C VAL A 51 1.75 -1.76 14.15
N PHE A 52 0.93 -1.38 15.14
CA PHE A 52 0.58 0.01 15.42
C PHE A 52 1.47 0.52 16.56
N ALA A 53 2.20 1.60 16.30
CA ALA A 53 2.95 2.33 17.31
C ALA A 53 1.99 3.22 18.11
N LEU A 54 2.10 3.19 19.44
CA LEU A 54 1.27 3.95 20.36
C LEU A 54 2.15 4.85 21.23
N GLU A 55 1.52 5.75 21.99
CA GLU A 55 2.25 6.61 22.90
C GLU A 55 3.06 5.83 23.96
N LYS A 56 4.18 6.42 24.41
CA LYS A 56 5.01 5.93 25.53
C LYS A 56 5.65 4.55 25.29
N ASP A 57 6.16 4.31 24.07
CA ASP A 57 6.83 3.05 23.68
C ASP A 57 5.92 1.81 23.85
N MET A 58 4.62 2.01 23.65
CA MET A 58 3.61 0.96 23.62
C MET A 58 3.30 0.59 22.18
N PHE A 59 3.00 -0.68 21.96
CA PHE A 59 2.71 -1.23 20.66
C PHE A 59 1.57 -2.23 20.76
N ILE A 60 0.84 -2.40 19.66
CA ILE A 60 -0.10 -3.49 19.49
C ILE A 60 0.02 -4.00 18.06
N THR A 61 -0.11 -5.31 17.87
CA THR A 61 -0.12 -5.87 16.51
C THR A 61 -1.47 -5.65 15.84
N ARG A 62 -1.53 -5.76 14.52
CA ARG A 62 -2.79 -5.82 13.77
C ARG A 62 -3.66 -6.99 14.24
N ALA A 63 -3.06 -8.13 14.58
CA ALA A 63 -3.79 -9.24 15.18
C ALA A 63 -4.44 -8.87 16.52
N GLY A 64 -3.77 -8.10 17.38
CA GLY A 64 -4.33 -7.59 18.63
C GLY A 64 -5.39 -6.52 18.43
N ALA A 65 -5.27 -5.70 17.38
CA ALA A 65 -6.27 -4.71 17.03
C ALA A 65 -7.59 -5.35 16.57
N PHE A 66 -7.49 -6.33 15.66
CA PHE A 66 -8.65 -6.81 14.88
C PHE A 66 -9.19 -8.20 15.28
N THR A 67 -8.41 -9.05 15.97
CA THR A 67 -8.96 -10.34 16.44
C THR A 67 -10.06 -10.10 17.48
N GLY A 68 -11.21 -10.74 17.26
CA GLY A 68 -12.43 -10.58 18.06
C GLY A 68 -13.31 -9.40 17.64
N ARG A 69 -12.91 -8.61 16.64
CA ARG A 69 -13.70 -7.46 16.17
C ARG A 69 -14.82 -7.89 15.23
N LEU A 70 -15.91 -7.12 15.32
CA LEU A 70 -17.13 -7.34 14.55
C LEU A 70 -17.19 -6.38 13.37
N PHE A 71 -17.68 -6.90 12.24
CA PHE A 71 -18.04 -6.11 11.07
C PHE A 71 -19.23 -6.75 10.36
N SER A 72 -19.83 -6.05 9.41
CA SER A 72 -20.99 -6.57 8.69
C SER A 72 -20.80 -6.61 7.19
N ILE A 73 -21.31 -7.70 6.59
CA ILE A 73 -21.50 -7.87 5.15
C ILE A 73 -23.00 -7.87 4.84
N LYS A 74 -23.40 -7.11 3.82
CA LYS A 74 -24.76 -7.16 3.27
C LYS A 74 -24.73 -7.79 1.87
N PRO A 75 -25.12 -9.08 1.73
CA PRO A 75 -25.16 -9.73 0.44
C PRO A 75 -26.12 -9.06 -0.54
N THR A 76 -25.73 -9.00 -1.81
CA THR A 76 -26.59 -8.48 -2.88
C THR A 76 -27.66 -9.49 -3.28
N SER A 77 -28.70 -9.04 -3.99
CA SER A 77 -29.70 -9.97 -4.54
C SER A 77 -29.08 -10.99 -5.50
N LYS A 78 -28.13 -10.56 -6.35
CA LYS A 78 -27.45 -11.43 -7.33
C LYS A 78 -26.66 -12.56 -6.66
N GLU A 79 -26.09 -12.29 -5.49
CA GLU A 79 -25.35 -13.23 -4.66
C GLU A 79 -26.26 -14.26 -4.01
N ILE A 80 -27.38 -13.79 -3.42
CA ILE A 80 -28.39 -14.67 -2.81
C ILE A 80 -28.99 -15.62 -3.85
N ASP A 81 -29.34 -15.11 -5.04
CA ASP A 81 -29.87 -15.91 -6.15
C ASP A 81 -28.91 -17.03 -6.58
N ARG A 82 -27.60 -16.78 -6.48
CA ARG A 82 -26.53 -17.74 -6.81
C ARG A 82 -26.08 -18.58 -5.62
N LYS A 83 -26.63 -18.33 -4.42
CA LYS A 83 -26.23 -18.93 -3.15
C LYS A 83 -24.71 -18.84 -2.93
N ILE A 84 -24.16 -17.64 -3.11
CA ILE A 84 -22.73 -17.37 -2.93
C ILE A 84 -22.56 -15.95 -2.41
N VAL A 85 -21.60 -15.72 -1.52
CA VAL A 85 -21.15 -14.37 -1.15
C VAL A 85 -19.72 -14.18 -1.62
N ILE A 86 -19.52 -13.16 -2.45
CA ILE A 86 -18.20 -12.73 -2.91
C ILE A 86 -17.60 -11.83 -1.83
N ILE A 87 -16.35 -12.10 -1.48
CA ILE A 87 -15.66 -11.34 -0.43
C ILE A 87 -15.17 -10.02 -0.97
N GLY A 88 -14.35 -10.07 -2.02
CA GLY A 88 -13.67 -8.90 -2.55
C GLY A 88 -13.05 -8.08 -1.42
N ASP A 89 -13.44 -6.81 -1.31
CA ASP A 89 -12.95 -5.87 -0.32
C ASP A 89 -13.73 -5.84 1.00
N ARG A 90 -14.80 -6.64 1.15
CA ARG A 90 -15.76 -6.49 2.26
C ARG A 90 -15.21 -6.86 3.64
N CYS A 91 -14.01 -7.42 3.68
CA CYS A 91 -13.28 -7.70 4.92
C CYS A 91 -12.18 -6.69 5.22
N VAL A 92 -11.91 -5.72 4.34
CA VAL A 92 -11.03 -4.59 4.61
C VAL A 92 -11.69 -3.73 5.69
N PRO A 93 -10.97 -3.29 6.75
CA PRO A 93 -9.53 -3.48 7.03
C PRO A 93 -9.22 -4.62 8.03
N PHE A 94 -10.16 -5.52 8.28
CA PHE A 94 -10.17 -6.38 9.46
C PHE A 94 -9.26 -7.62 9.40
N LEU A 95 -8.69 -7.92 8.24
CA LEU A 95 -7.97 -9.17 7.97
C LEU A 95 -6.55 -8.91 7.45
N ASN A 96 -5.73 -9.96 7.39
CA ASN A 96 -4.39 -9.87 6.86
C ASN A 96 -4.42 -9.66 5.33
N ARG A 97 -3.94 -8.49 4.89
CA ARG A 97 -3.82 -8.08 3.47
C ARG A 97 -2.98 -8.98 2.58
N GLU A 98 -2.09 -9.79 3.16
CA GLU A 98 -1.30 -10.77 2.39
C GLU A 98 -2.13 -11.96 1.89
N ILE A 99 -3.32 -12.18 2.45
CA ILE A 99 -4.21 -13.25 2.03
C ILE A 99 -5.24 -12.68 1.07
N ALA A 100 -5.16 -13.10 -0.20
CA ALA A 100 -6.14 -12.72 -1.21
C ALA A 100 -7.59 -13.03 -0.77
N PRO A 101 -8.59 -12.26 -1.23
CA PRO A 101 -9.99 -12.44 -0.80
C PRO A 101 -10.53 -13.86 -0.94
N CYS A 102 -10.12 -14.59 -1.99
CA CYS A 102 -10.50 -15.98 -2.24
C CYS A 102 -9.89 -17.00 -1.25
N GLY A 103 -8.88 -16.61 -0.48
CA GLY A 103 -8.20 -17.43 0.54
C GLY A 103 -8.83 -17.33 1.94
N ILE A 104 -9.72 -16.37 2.17
CA ILE A 104 -10.34 -16.12 3.47
C ILE A 104 -11.29 -17.28 3.84
N SER A 105 -11.24 -17.72 5.11
CA SER A 105 -12.01 -18.86 5.59
C SER A 105 -13.16 -18.44 6.48
N PHE A 106 -14.39 -18.74 6.06
CA PHE A 106 -15.61 -18.44 6.80
C PHE A 106 -16.16 -19.68 7.52
N PHE A 107 -16.70 -19.47 8.71
CA PHE A 107 -17.25 -20.50 9.58
C PHE A 107 -18.63 -20.10 10.09
N CYS A 108 -19.54 -21.06 10.16
CA CYS A 108 -20.84 -20.90 10.81
C CYS A 108 -21.05 -22.06 11.77
N ASN A 109 -21.37 -21.76 13.05
CA ASN A 109 -21.56 -22.76 14.10
C ASN A 109 -20.40 -23.78 14.19
N GLY A 110 -19.16 -23.29 14.04
CA GLY A 110 -17.94 -24.10 14.07
C GLY A 110 -17.66 -24.93 12.82
N LYS A 111 -18.49 -24.86 11.78
CA LYS A 111 -18.28 -25.56 10.50
C LYS A 111 -17.79 -24.58 9.43
N ARG A 112 -16.74 -24.97 8.72
CA ARG A 112 -16.20 -24.20 7.59
C ARG A 112 -17.20 -24.19 6.42
N LEU A 113 -17.56 -23.01 5.95
CA LEU A 113 -18.34 -22.81 4.73
C LEU A 113 -17.46 -23.14 3.52
N GLN A 114 -18.04 -23.86 2.55
CA GLN A 114 -17.29 -24.30 1.38
C GLN A 114 -17.12 -23.16 0.39
N LEU A 115 -15.99 -23.16 -0.32
CA LEU A 115 -15.78 -22.23 -1.44
C LEU A 115 -16.61 -22.68 -2.64
N LYS A 116 -17.11 -21.71 -3.38
CA LYS A 116 -17.91 -21.87 -4.58
C LYS A 116 -17.50 -20.80 -5.58
N THR A 117 -17.59 -21.11 -6.87
CA THR A 117 -17.36 -20.13 -7.93
C THR A 117 -18.67 -19.79 -8.63
N ALA A 118 -18.85 -18.54 -9.02
CA ALA A 118 -19.98 -18.13 -9.86
C ALA A 118 -19.58 -17.05 -10.86
N GLU A 119 -20.37 -16.95 -11.94
CA GLU A 119 -20.17 -15.97 -13.00
C GLU A 119 -21.00 -14.69 -12.73
N PHE A 120 -20.33 -13.55 -12.86
CA PHE A 120 -20.90 -12.21 -12.75
C PHE A 120 -20.41 -11.32 -13.89
N ASP A 121 -21.14 -10.23 -14.15
CA ASP A 121 -20.66 -9.17 -15.04
C ASP A 121 -19.47 -8.42 -14.41
N SER A 122 -18.55 -7.95 -15.24
CA SER A 122 -17.31 -7.29 -14.79
C SER A 122 -17.56 -6.08 -13.89
N GLN A 123 -18.57 -5.27 -14.21
CA GLN A 123 -18.94 -4.11 -13.39
C GLN A 123 -19.34 -4.51 -11.97
N THR A 124 -20.09 -5.60 -11.81
CA THR A 124 -20.44 -6.13 -10.49
C THR A 124 -19.21 -6.63 -9.75
N VAL A 125 -18.28 -7.31 -10.43
CA VAL A 125 -17.05 -7.80 -9.81
C VAL A 125 -16.15 -6.65 -9.37
N LEU A 126 -15.95 -5.63 -10.20
CA LEU A 126 -15.17 -4.44 -9.87
C LEU A 126 -15.75 -3.70 -8.67
N ARG A 127 -17.09 -3.62 -8.55
CA ARG A 127 -17.74 -3.04 -7.37
C ARG A 127 -17.48 -3.80 -6.08
N PHE A 128 -17.25 -5.12 -6.14
CA PHE A 128 -16.87 -5.89 -4.97
C PHE A 128 -15.41 -5.66 -4.55
N HIS A 129 -14.60 -4.97 -5.37
CA HIS A 129 -13.18 -4.74 -5.16
C HIS A 129 -12.84 -3.23 -5.17
N SER A 130 -13.84 -2.36 -4.98
CA SER A 130 -13.68 -0.91 -5.16
C SER A 130 -12.75 -0.29 -4.13
N LEU A 131 -12.68 -0.82 -2.90
CA LEU A 131 -11.76 -0.35 -1.86
C LEU A 131 -10.31 -0.77 -2.07
N PHE A 132 -10.02 -1.64 -3.04
CA PHE A 132 -8.63 -1.86 -3.48
C PHE A 132 -8.18 -0.76 -4.46
N GLY A 133 -9.09 0.08 -4.94
CA GLY A 133 -8.81 1.06 -5.98
C GLY A 133 -8.94 0.48 -7.38
N GLU A 134 -9.30 1.33 -8.35
CA GLU A 134 -9.46 0.92 -9.74
C GLU A 134 -8.14 0.40 -10.34
N GLU A 135 -7.02 0.90 -9.81
CA GLU A 135 -5.66 0.55 -10.18
C GLU A 135 -5.24 -0.88 -9.77
N TYR A 136 -5.74 -1.40 -8.64
CA TYR A 136 -5.33 -2.70 -8.09
C TYR A 136 -6.43 -3.76 -8.17
N ALA A 137 -7.70 -3.38 -8.28
CA ALA A 137 -8.82 -4.32 -8.37
C ALA A 137 -8.64 -5.41 -9.46
N PRO A 138 -8.15 -5.10 -10.69
CA PRO A 138 -7.90 -6.11 -11.71
C PRO A 138 -6.91 -7.20 -11.27
N GLN A 139 -5.88 -6.84 -10.48
CA GLN A 139 -4.85 -7.77 -10.03
C GLN A 139 -5.44 -8.80 -9.05
N TYR A 140 -6.28 -8.36 -8.11
CA TYR A 140 -6.99 -9.27 -7.20
C TYR A 140 -7.95 -10.21 -7.94
N ILE A 141 -8.61 -9.69 -8.98
CA ILE A 141 -9.54 -10.49 -9.79
C ILE A 141 -8.77 -11.53 -10.63
N ALA A 142 -7.65 -11.14 -11.22
CA ALA A 142 -6.79 -12.03 -12.00
C ALA A 142 -6.17 -13.13 -11.14
N ALA A 143 -5.77 -12.80 -9.90
CA ALA A 143 -5.21 -13.74 -8.93
C ALA A 143 -6.24 -14.75 -8.39
N ASP A 144 -7.54 -14.54 -8.59
CA ASP A 144 -8.56 -15.52 -8.20
C ASP A 144 -8.36 -16.82 -8.99
N PRO A 145 -8.21 -17.99 -8.33
CA PRO A 145 -8.07 -19.28 -9.00
C PRO A 145 -9.20 -19.61 -9.98
N ALA A 146 -10.37 -18.98 -9.82
CA ALA A 146 -11.46 -19.09 -10.77
C ALA A 146 -11.11 -18.57 -12.16
N ASN A 147 -10.11 -17.69 -12.30
CA ASN A 147 -9.67 -17.04 -13.53
C ASN A 147 -8.30 -17.53 -14.06
N GLY A 148 -7.67 -18.54 -13.45
CA GLY A 148 -6.30 -18.99 -13.81
C GLY A 148 -6.10 -19.53 -15.25
N GLY A 149 -7.10 -19.47 -16.11
CA GLY A 149 -7.00 -19.77 -17.54
C GLY A 149 -7.21 -18.55 -18.46
N ILE A 150 -7.33 -17.35 -17.88
CA ILE A 150 -7.49 -16.09 -18.61
C ILE A 150 -6.14 -15.36 -18.56
N ASP A 151 -5.59 -15.09 -19.74
CA ASP A 151 -4.43 -14.22 -19.88
C ASP A 151 -4.92 -12.77 -19.97
N PHE A 152 -4.92 -12.07 -18.83
CA PHE A 152 -5.33 -10.67 -18.76
C PHE A 152 -4.37 -9.72 -19.50
N ALA A 153 -3.09 -10.10 -19.67
CA ALA A 153 -2.11 -9.30 -20.41
C ALA A 153 -2.39 -9.32 -21.92
N SER A 154 -2.92 -10.44 -22.43
CA SER A 154 -3.27 -10.59 -23.86
C SER A 154 -4.55 -9.85 -24.30
N ILE A 155 -5.41 -9.42 -23.37
CA ILE A 155 -6.74 -8.85 -23.65
C ILE A 155 -6.66 -7.33 -23.53
N GLU A 156 -6.04 -6.64 -24.51
CA GLU A 156 -6.06 -5.18 -24.79
C GLU A 156 -6.34 -4.23 -23.58
N MET A 157 -5.83 -4.54 -22.39
CA MET A 157 -6.12 -3.83 -21.13
C MET A 157 -7.61 -3.68 -20.74
N GLU A 158 -8.51 -4.52 -21.27
CA GLU A 158 -9.94 -4.49 -20.92
C GLU A 158 -10.40 -5.73 -20.14
N MET A 159 -11.15 -5.51 -19.06
CA MET A 159 -11.73 -6.61 -18.29
C MET A 159 -12.77 -7.37 -19.13
N PRO A 160 -12.71 -8.72 -19.20
CA PRO A 160 -13.73 -9.53 -19.85
C PRO A 160 -15.14 -9.18 -19.37
N GLN A 161 -16.14 -9.15 -20.27
CA GLN A 161 -17.52 -8.79 -19.91
C GLN A 161 -18.10 -9.62 -18.77
N LYS A 162 -17.65 -10.87 -18.65
CA LYS A 162 -18.04 -11.80 -17.60
C LYS A 162 -16.82 -12.42 -16.97
N LEU A 163 -16.85 -12.51 -15.65
CA LEU A 163 -15.76 -13.01 -14.83
C LEU A 163 -16.30 -14.07 -13.89
N ARG A 164 -15.46 -15.08 -13.63
CA ARG A 164 -15.74 -16.08 -12.63
C ARG A 164 -15.03 -15.68 -11.36
N VAL A 165 -15.76 -15.64 -10.25
CA VAL A 165 -15.22 -15.22 -8.95
C VAL A 165 -15.53 -16.26 -7.89
N THR A 166 -14.57 -16.44 -6.99
CA THR A 166 -14.66 -17.32 -5.84
C THR A 166 -15.28 -16.59 -4.65
N GLY A 167 -16.17 -17.29 -3.95
CA GLY A 167 -16.81 -16.84 -2.73
C GLY A 167 -17.19 -18.03 -1.86
N PHE A 168 -17.85 -17.80 -0.74
CA PHE A 168 -18.34 -18.91 0.10
C PHE A 168 -19.81 -19.23 -0.19
N ASP A 169 -20.15 -20.51 -0.10
CA ASP A 169 -21.50 -21.02 -0.26
C ASP A 169 -22.34 -20.68 0.98
N ILE A 170 -23.45 -19.97 0.74
CA ILE A 170 -24.42 -19.60 1.79
C ILE A 170 -25.59 -20.57 1.91
N SER A 171 -25.63 -21.64 1.13
CA SER A 171 -26.68 -22.68 1.25
C SER A 171 -26.87 -23.16 2.69
N PRO A 172 -25.80 -23.39 3.50
CA PRO A 172 -25.97 -23.74 4.91
C PRO A 172 -26.66 -22.68 5.75
N LEU A 173 -26.46 -21.38 5.45
CA LEU A 173 -27.09 -20.27 6.17
C LEU A 173 -28.59 -20.18 5.83
N LEU A 174 -28.94 -20.40 4.56
CA LEU A 174 -30.32 -20.46 4.09
C LEU A 174 -31.09 -21.59 4.78
N GLU A 175 -30.47 -22.77 4.90
CA GLU A 175 -31.12 -23.99 5.40
C GLU A 175 -31.16 -24.06 6.94
N GLN A 176 -30.10 -23.63 7.63
CA GLN A 176 -29.92 -23.85 9.07
C GLN A 176 -30.17 -22.61 9.92
N SER A 177 -30.01 -21.42 9.34
CA SER A 177 -30.12 -20.15 10.04
C SER A 177 -31.29 -19.30 9.55
N GLY A 178 -32.09 -19.81 8.59
CA GLY A 178 -33.22 -19.07 8.03
C GLY A 178 -32.82 -17.78 7.33
N PHE A 179 -31.60 -17.71 6.77
CA PHE A 179 -31.11 -16.52 6.08
C PHE A 179 -32.03 -16.17 4.90
N GLU A 180 -32.44 -14.91 4.81
CA GLU A 180 -33.35 -14.41 3.79
C GLU A 180 -32.81 -13.15 3.09
N LYS A 181 -33.52 -12.71 2.04
CA LYS A 181 -33.14 -11.50 1.30
C LYS A 181 -33.37 -10.26 2.15
N GLY A 182 -32.30 -9.49 2.35
CA GLY A 182 -32.29 -8.30 3.22
C GLY A 182 -31.42 -8.53 4.44
N ASP A 183 -31.34 -9.78 4.90
CA ASP A 183 -30.52 -10.15 6.05
C ASP A 183 -29.05 -9.84 5.84
N ARG A 184 -28.37 -9.71 6.97
CA ARG A 184 -26.98 -9.29 7.06
C ARG A 184 -26.17 -10.39 7.70
N LEU A 185 -24.90 -10.43 7.33
CA LEU A 185 -23.93 -11.34 7.90
C LEU A 185 -23.07 -10.52 8.87
N VAL A 186 -23.23 -10.76 10.17
CA VAL A 186 -22.35 -10.21 11.18
C VAL A 186 -21.15 -11.15 11.31
N CYS A 187 -19.98 -10.60 11.03
CA CYS A 187 -18.73 -11.30 10.93
C CYS A 187 -17.87 -10.98 12.16
N CYS A 188 -17.20 -12.00 12.71
CA CYS A 188 -16.26 -11.85 13.82
C CYS A 188 -14.91 -12.44 13.40
N VAL A 189 -13.86 -11.65 13.44
CA VAL A 189 -12.50 -12.13 13.16
C VAL A 189 -12.07 -13.05 14.30
N THR A 190 -11.78 -14.30 13.98
CA THR A 190 -11.34 -15.30 14.98
C THR A 190 -9.84 -15.52 14.98
N ASP A 191 -9.20 -15.33 13.82
CA ASP A 191 -7.75 -15.42 13.63
C ASP A 191 -7.39 -14.46 12.49
N TRP A 192 -6.70 -13.38 12.84
CA TRP A 192 -6.28 -12.36 11.87
C TRP A 192 -5.20 -12.89 10.91
N ASP A 193 -4.20 -13.61 11.43
CA ASP A 193 -3.06 -14.11 10.64
C ASP A 193 -3.51 -15.10 9.57
N ARG A 194 -4.45 -15.98 9.93
CA ARG A 194 -5.00 -17.01 9.04
C ARG A 194 -6.28 -16.58 8.30
N CYS A 195 -6.72 -15.33 8.49
CA CYS A 195 -7.97 -14.81 7.93
C CYS A 195 -9.19 -15.73 8.17
N CYS A 196 -9.42 -16.12 9.43
CA CYS A 196 -10.58 -16.93 9.82
C CYS A 196 -11.70 -16.06 10.40
N VAL A 197 -12.90 -16.17 9.85
CA VAL A 197 -14.06 -15.35 10.20
C VAL A 197 -15.24 -16.23 10.60
N ASN A 198 -15.82 -15.99 11.76
CA ASN A 198 -17.10 -16.56 12.15
C ASN A 198 -18.24 -15.67 11.65
N VAL A 199 -19.31 -16.29 11.13
CA VAL A 199 -20.48 -15.61 10.58
C VAL A 199 -21.73 -15.95 11.38
N MET A 200 -22.50 -14.91 11.68
CA MET A 200 -23.83 -14.98 12.28
C MET A 200 -24.84 -14.27 11.37
N VAL A 201 -26.04 -14.82 11.26
CA VAL A 201 -27.13 -14.17 10.55
C VAL A 201 -27.79 -13.15 11.46
N GLN A 202 -27.88 -11.92 10.98
CA GLN A 202 -28.72 -10.87 11.56
C GLN A 202 -29.90 -10.65 10.63
N HIS A 203 -31.09 -11.03 11.08
CA HIS A 203 -32.30 -10.84 10.31
C HIS A 203 -32.65 -9.35 10.21
N GLU A 204 -33.01 -8.89 9.01
CA GLU A 204 -33.52 -7.54 8.86
C GLU A 204 -34.99 -7.53 9.33
N GLU A 205 -35.26 -6.85 10.43
CA GLU A 205 -36.61 -6.81 10.99
C GLU A 205 -37.60 -6.12 10.03
N SER A 206 -38.89 -6.46 10.18
CA SER A 206 -39.96 -5.84 9.39
C SER A 206 -39.91 -4.32 9.56
N PRO A 207 -40.22 -3.50 8.53
CA PRO A 207 -40.33 -2.03 8.65
C PRO A 207 -41.32 -1.53 9.72
N PHE A 208 -42.09 -2.44 10.31
CA PHE A 208 -43.09 -2.19 11.35
C PHE A 208 -42.64 -2.66 12.74
N ALA A 209 -41.46 -3.29 12.87
CA ALA A 209 -40.84 -3.64 14.13
C ALA A 209 -39.89 -2.49 14.52
N ASP A 210 -40.21 -1.83 15.63
CA ASP A 210 -39.48 -0.67 16.15
C ASP A 210 -38.51 -1.15 17.24
N ASP A 211 -37.44 -1.84 16.83
CA ASP A 211 -36.39 -2.36 17.73
C ASP A 211 -35.17 -1.42 17.84
N GLY A 212 -35.14 -0.34 17.04
CA GLY A 212 -34.06 0.64 16.98
C GLY A 212 -32.82 0.19 16.19
N ALA A 213 -32.75 -1.05 15.69
CA ALA A 213 -31.55 -1.55 15.01
C ALA A 213 -31.26 -0.85 13.67
N SER A 214 -32.31 -0.39 12.97
CA SER A 214 -32.16 0.45 11.77
C SER A 214 -31.63 1.85 12.11
N ASP A 215 -32.08 2.43 13.22
CA ASP A 215 -31.64 3.75 13.67
C ASP A 215 -30.18 3.72 14.15
N ASP A 216 -29.80 2.65 14.86
CA ASP A 216 -28.41 2.37 15.23
C ASP A 216 -27.48 2.30 14.00
N ARG A 217 -27.94 1.66 12.91
CA ARG A 217 -27.17 1.58 11.66
C ARG A 217 -27.02 2.92 10.97
N ILE A 218 -28.09 3.72 10.92
CA ILE A 218 -28.03 5.07 10.34
C ILE A 218 -27.06 5.93 11.14
N LYS A 219 -27.10 5.82 12.47
CA LYS A 219 -26.12 6.48 13.35
C LYS A 219 -24.70 5.98 13.08
N TRP A 220 -24.50 4.67 12.96
CA TRP A 220 -23.20 4.08 12.65
C TRP A 220 -22.62 4.64 11.34
N TYR A 221 -23.43 4.81 10.30
CA TYR A 221 -22.98 5.42 9.04
C TYR A 221 -22.56 6.88 9.20
N ALA A 222 -23.27 7.64 10.04
CA ALA A 222 -22.90 9.02 10.35
C ALA A 222 -21.61 9.10 11.20
N ASP A 223 -21.46 8.18 12.16
CA ASP A 223 -20.27 8.08 13.00
C ASP A 223 -19.04 7.69 12.16
N LEU A 224 -19.16 6.70 11.25
CA LEU A 224 -18.09 6.34 10.32
C LEU A 224 -17.66 7.52 9.43
N GLU A 225 -18.62 8.25 8.84
CA GLU A 225 -18.32 9.43 8.01
C GLU A 225 -17.57 10.49 8.81
N LYS A 226 -18.02 10.76 10.03
CA LYS A 226 -17.36 11.71 10.93
C LYS A 226 -15.93 11.29 11.24
N PHE A 227 -15.70 10.02 11.61
CA PHE A 227 -14.37 9.54 11.96
C PHE A 227 -13.42 9.49 10.76
N LEU A 228 -13.92 9.20 9.56
CA LEU A 228 -13.13 9.32 8.32
C LEU A 228 -12.65 10.76 8.10
N LEU A 229 -13.54 11.75 8.23
CA LEU A 229 -13.18 13.16 8.07
C LEU A 229 -12.17 13.62 9.13
N GLU A 230 -12.33 13.20 10.39
CA GLU A 230 -11.36 13.46 11.46
C GLU A 230 -10.00 12.81 11.18
N SER A 231 -10.00 11.59 10.63
CA SER A 231 -8.79 10.89 10.20
C SER A 231 -8.08 11.62 9.06
N PHE A 232 -8.82 12.16 8.09
CA PHE A 232 -8.23 12.94 6.99
C PHE A 232 -7.49 14.18 7.49
N ASP A 233 -8.01 14.84 8.52
CA ASP A 233 -7.36 16.00 9.14
C ASP A 233 -6.10 15.62 9.94
N ARG A 234 -6.12 14.46 10.60
CA ARG A 234 -5.05 14.01 11.48
C ARG A 234 -3.91 13.31 10.74
N HIS A 235 -4.26 12.37 9.88
CA HIS A 235 -3.34 11.42 9.23
C HIS A 235 -3.16 11.71 7.74
N GLY A 236 -4.04 12.50 7.12
CA GLY A 236 -4.01 12.75 5.69
C GLY A 236 -4.50 11.55 4.86
N PRO A 237 -3.98 11.38 3.63
CA PRO A 237 -4.44 10.34 2.71
C PRO A 237 -3.95 8.93 3.04
N LEU A 238 -2.88 8.78 3.84
CA LEU A 238 -2.21 7.51 4.13
C LEU A 238 -1.84 6.69 2.86
N ASP A 239 -1.28 5.50 3.06
CA ASP A 239 -0.73 4.67 1.99
C ASP A 239 -1.80 4.03 1.09
N SER A 240 -3.01 3.78 1.60
CA SER A 240 -4.10 3.14 0.85
C SER A 240 -5.46 3.35 1.52
N MET A 241 -6.56 3.12 0.80
CA MET A 241 -7.91 3.11 1.41
C MET A 241 -8.04 2.10 2.54
N GLU A 242 -7.41 0.94 2.41
CA GLU A 242 -7.31 -0.04 3.49
C GLU A 242 -6.62 0.54 4.73
N SER A 243 -5.48 1.23 4.56
CA SER A 243 -4.76 1.87 5.67
C SER A 243 -5.57 3.00 6.32
N GLN A 244 -6.33 3.76 5.53
CA GLN A 244 -7.26 4.78 6.03
C GLN A 244 -8.36 4.15 6.91
N LEU A 245 -8.94 3.05 6.45
CA LEU A 245 -9.95 2.32 7.23
C LEU A 245 -9.32 1.66 8.45
N GLU A 246 -8.12 1.06 8.35
CA GLU A 246 -7.39 0.47 9.48
C GLU A 246 -7.25 1.48 10.61
N ALA A 247 -6.78 2.70 10.31
CA ALA A 247 -6.60 3.76 11.30
C ALA A 247 -7.92 4.12 11.99
N VAL A 248 -8.98 4.36 11.21
CA VAL A 248 -10.30 4.74 11.74
C VAL A 248 -10.90 3.65 12.63
N PHE A 249 -10.90 2.39 12.17
CA PHE A 249 -11.47 1.29 12.94
C PHE A 249 -10.63 0.95 14.17
N PHE A 250 -9.31 1.15 14.13
CA PHE A 250 -8.45 0.98 15.28
C PHE A 250 -8.66 2.07 16.34
N GLU A 251 -8.82 3.33 15.94
CA GLU A 251 -9.02 4.45 16.87
C GLU A 251 -10.44 4.48 17.48
N HIS A 252 -11.45 4.01 16.74
CA HIS A 252 -12.86 4.07 17.10
C HIS A 252 -13.50 2.68 17.20
N THR A 253 -12.75 1.72 17.75
CA THR A 253 -13.15 0.33 17.75
C THR A 253 -14.45 0.09 18.54
N ASP A 254 -14.63 0.77 19.66
CA ASP A 254 -15.79 0.54 20.53
C ASP A 254 -17.10 1.08 19.91
N GLU A 255 -17.00 2.09 19.04
CA GLU A 255 -18.13 2.68 18.31
C GLU A 255 -18.42 1.93 17.01
N LEU A 256 -17.37 1.50 16.30
CA LEU A 256 -17.52 0.95 14.95
C LEU A 256 -17.63 -0.58 14.92
N CYS A 257 -16.96 -1.31 15.82
CA CYS A 257 -16.94 -2.78 15.82
C CYS A 257 -18.04 -3.37 16.72
N VAL A 258 -19.28 -2.99 16.45
CA VAL A 258 -20.47 -3.34 17.26
C VAL A 258 -21.40 -4.32 16.53
N LEU A 259 -22.31 -4.96 17.27
CA LEU A 259 -23.23 -5.97 16.72
C LEU A 259 -24.13 -5.42 15.59
N ASN A 260 -24.65 -4.20 15.77
CA ASN A 260 -25.54 -3.54 14.80
C ASN A 260 -24.77 -2.65 13.80
N CYS A 261 -23.49 -2.94 13.53
CA CYS A 261 -22.67 -2.13 12.62
C CYS A 261 -23.18 -2.19 11.17
N GLY A 262 -23.00 -1.09 10.43
CA GLY A 262 -23.19 -1.01 8.98
C GLY A 262 -22.15 -1.82 8.19
N SER A 263 -22.34 -1.94 6.88
CA SER A 263 -21.27 -2.45 5.98
C SER A 263 -20.60 -1.28 5.27
N ILE A 264 -19.28 -1.30 5.12
CA ILE A 264 -18.51 -0.21 4.51
C ILE A 264 -18.95 0.00 3.04
N THR A 265 -19.18 -1.07 2.29
CA THR A 265 -19.69 -0.98 0.91
C THR A 265 -21.04 -0.26 0.85
N GLU A 266 -22.00 -0.61 1.73
CA GLU A 266 -23.30 0.08 1.78
C GLU A 266 -23.15 1.56 2.19
N TYR A 267 -22.22 1.86 3.10
CA TYR A 267 -21.89 3.23 3.46
C TYR A 267 -21.48 4.05 2.23
N ILE A 268 -20.45 3.60 1.50
CA ILE A 268 -19.89 4.30 0.35
C ILE A 268 -20.95 4.47 -0.76
N GLU A 269 -21.71 3.42 -1.05
CA GLU A 269 -22.67 3.45 -2.15
C GLU A 269 -23.92 4.31 -1.87
N ARG A 270 -24.35 4.42 -0.60
CA ARG A 270 -25.70 4.94 -0.27
C ARG A 270 -25.76 6.01 0.79
N HIS A 271 -24.79 6.04 1.71
CA HIS A 271 -24.87 6.89 2.90
C HIS A 271 -23.78 7.95 2.96
N ALA A 272 -22.68 7.78 2.23
CA ALA A 272 -21.61 8.77 2.15
C ALA A 272 -22.11 10.05 1.47
N LYS A 273 -22.01 11.16 2.21
CA LYS A 273 -22.44 12.50 1.77
C LYS A 273 -21.24 13.38 1.45
N ASN A 274 -20.25 13.35 2.32
CA ASN A 274 -19.07 14.21 2.29
C ASN A 274 -17.78 13.44 1.99
N VAL A 275 -17.84 12.10 1.98
CA VAL A 275 -16.71 11.24 1.61
C VAL A 275 -16.99 10.59 0.26
N ALA A 276 -15.96 10.46 -0.57
CA ALA A 276 -15.98 9.71 -1.82
C ALA A 276 -14.62 9.06 -2.07
N VAL A 277 -14.57 8.19 -3.07
CA VAL A 277 -13.31 7.70 -3.65
C VAL A 277 -12.85 8.76 -4.65
N GLU A 278 -11.71 9.38 -4.38
CA GLU A 278 -11.14 10.49 -5.17
C GLU A 278 -9.73 10.11 -5.67
N TYR A 279 -9.30 10.77 -6.74
CA TYR A 279 -7.98 10.54 -7.31
C TYR A 279 -6.87 11.10 -6.42
N PHE A 280 -5.81 10.30 -6.26
CA PHE A 280 -4.56 10.66 -5.61
C PHE A 280 -3.43 10.25 -6.54
N GLY A 281 -3.08 11.15 -7.46
CA GLY A 281 -2.18 10.87 -8.57
C GLY A 281 -2.75 9.80 -9.50
N VAL A 282 -2.05 8.66 -9.62
CA VAL A 282 -2.49 7.52 -10.45
C VAL A 282 -3.29 6.48 -9.65
N GLU A 283 -3.55 6.75 -8.38
CA GLU A 283 -4.25 5.87 -7.45
C GLU A 283 -5.51 6.53 -6.91
N THR A 284 -6.23 5.81 -6.06
CA THR A 284 -7.45 6.31 -5.42
C THR A 284 -7.36 6.27 -3.89
N ARG A 285 -8.01 7.24 -3.23
CA ARG A 285 -8.11 7.33 -1.77
C ARG A 285 -9.53 7.70 -1.35
N LEU A 286 -9.90 7.36 -0.12
CA LEU A 286 -11.09 7.92 0.49
C LEU A 286 -10.77 9.38 0.85
N TRP A 287 -11.59 10.32 0.38
CA TRP A 287 -11.38 11.73 0.66
C TRP A 287 -12.67 12.54 0.68
N ARG A 288 -12.54 13.85 0.93
CA ARG A 288 -13.64 14.81 0.85
C ARG A 288 -14.17 14.85 -0.58
N LYS A 289 -15.48 14.67 -0.70
CA LYS A 289 -16.17 14.55 -1.97
C LYS A 289 -16.01 15.80 -2.83
N GLY A 290 -15.51 15.61 -4.06
CA GLY A 290 -15.25 16.67 -5.02
C GLY A 290 -14.02 17.51 -4.73
N GLU A 291 -13.13 17.07 -3.83
CA GLU A 291 -11.86 17.71 -3.55
C GLU A 291 -10.70 16.82 -4.01
N ASP A 292 -9.69 17.45 -4.60
CA ASP A 292 -8.42 16.79 -4.92
C ASP A 292 -7.70 16.38 -3.64
N VAL A 293 -7.14 15.17 -3.63
CA VAL A 293 -6.37 14.66 -2.49
C VAL A 293 -4.96 15.27 -2.50
N PRO A 294 -4.57 16.12 -1.53
CA PRO A 294 -3.32 16.86 -1.60
C PRO A 294 -2.11 16.03 -1.15
N ALA A 295 -0.94 16.29 -1.75
CA ALA A 295 0.33 15.71 -1.31
C ALA A 295 0.78 16.26 0.05
N VAL A 296 0.54 17.56 0.30
CA VAL A 296 1.01 18.27 1.48
C VAL A 296 -0.17 18.80 2.29
N GLY A 297 -0.12 18.60 3.60
CA GLY A 297 -1.15 19.06 4.52
C GLY A 297 -0.63 19.16 5.96
N PRO A 298 -1.49 19.50 6.93
CA PRO A 298 -1.11 19.62 8.33
C PRO A 298 -0.41 18.37 8.89
N TRP A 299 -0.77 17.18 8.40
CA TRP A 299 -0.27 15.88 8.85
C TRP A 299 1.22 15.64 8.57
N ASN A 300 1.80 16.25 7.53
CA ASN A 300 3.21 16.05 7.16
C ASN A 300 4.08 17.32 7.32
N LYS A 301 3.57 18.38 7.97
CA LYS A 301 4.34 19.61 8.23
C LYS A 301 5.59 19.40 9.08
N GLY A 302 5.56 18.43 10.00
CA GLY A 302 6.69 18.08 10.86
C GLY A 302 7.89 17.58 10.05
N ASP A 303 7.65 16.69 9.10
CA ASP A 303 8.66 16.04 8.26
C ASP A 303 9.41 17.07 7.40
N PHE A 304 8.70 18.06 6.85
CA PHE A 304 9.30 19.16 6.09
C PHE A 304 10.00 20.23 6.96
N SER A 305 9.74 20.24 8.27
CA SER A 305 10.40 21.16 9.20
C SER A 305 11.68 20.57 9.77
N ASP A 306 11.73 19.25 9.99
CA ASP A 306 12.94 18.56 10.39
C ASP A 306 13.91 18.34 9.21
N SER A 307 13.42 18.35 7.96
CA SER A 307 14.29 18.43 6.79
C SER A 307 15.10 19.75 6.73
N GLN A 308 14.67 20.81 7.41
CA GLN A 308 15.48 22.03 7.60
C GLN A 308 16.70 21.79 8.52
N LYS A 309 16.63 20.83 9.45
CA LYS A 309 17.82 20.40 10.23
C LYS A 309 18.70 19.44 9.43
N PHE A 310 18.14 18.76 8.43
CA PHE A 310 18.86 17.96 7.43
C PHE A 310 19.52 18.79 6.32
N GLN A 311 19.53 20.12 6.41
CA GLN A 311 20.33 21.01 5.54
C GLN A 311 21.86 20.85 5.68
N SER A 312 22.36 19.81 6.35
CA SER A 312 23.68 19.29 5.98
C SER A 312 23.52 18.48 4.71
N HIS A 313 24.02 19.00 3.58
CA HIS A 313 24.14 18.35 2.27
C HIS A 313 25.08 17.12 2.32
N ARG A 314 24.79 16.21 3.26
CA ARG A 314 25.59 15.07 3.68
C ARG A 314 24.78 13.78 3.74
N ASN A 315 23.45 13.83 3.86
CA ASN A 315 22.65 12.62 4.14
C ASN A 315 21.65 12.21 3.05
N SER A 316 21.35 13.04 2.05
CA SER A 316 20.38 12.67 0.99
C SER A 316 20.91 11.59 0.02
N PHE A 317 22.23 11.35 -0.01
CA PHE A 317 22.83 10.26 -0.79
C PHE A 317 23.00 8.96 0.00
N TRP A 318 22.97 9.02 1.35
CA TRP A 318 22.99 7.83 2.21
C TRP A 318 21.59 7.25 2.45
N SER A 319 20.54 7.89 1.92
CA SER A 319 19.19 7.33 1.87
C SER A 319 18.97 6.44 0.66
N THR A 320 19.85 6.46 -0.36
CA THR A 320 19.78 5.52 -1.48
C THR A 320 20.10 4.11 -0.97
N PRO A 321 19.17 3.15 -1.09
CA PRO A 321 19.41 1.79 -0.63
C PRO A 321 20.56 1.11 -1.38
N ASP A 322 21.28 0.24 -0.67
CA ASP A 322 22.42 -0.54 -1.18
C ASP A 322 22.13 -1.27 -2.50
N PHE A 323 20.93 -1.86 -2.62
CA PHE A 323 20.53 -2.60 -3.82
C PHE A 323 20.46 -1.72 -5.07
N ILE A 324 20.20 -0.41 -4.93
CA ILE A 324 20.17 0.53 -6.07
C ILE A 324 21.58 0.67 -6.65
N PHE A 325 22.60 0.83 -5.80
CA PHE A 325 24.00 0.86 -6.26
C PHE A 325 24.36 -0.45 -6.98
N ASP A 326 23.91 -1.59 -6.46
CA ASP A 326 24.12 -2.89 -7.10
C ASP A 326 23.49 -2.95 -8.48
N GLN A 327 22.26 -2.46 -8.64
CA GLN A 327 21.60 -2.44 -9.96
C GLN A 327 22.40 -1.60 -10.97
N TYR A 328 22.94 -0.44 -10.60
CA TYR A 328 23.80 0.32 -11.51
C TYR A 328 25.11 -0.40 -11.87
N ILE A 329 25.69 -1.14 -10.92
CA ILE A 329 26.89 -1.97 -11.18
C ILE A 329 26.57 -3.13 -12.12
N LEU A 330 25.44 -3.81 -11.91
CA LEU A 330 24.98 -4.89 -12.77
C LEU A 330 24.67 -4.39 -14.20
N ASP A 331 24.08 -3.20 -14.35
CA ASP A 331 23.91 -2.53 -15.65
C ASP A 331 25.26 -2.20 -16.31
N MET A 332 26.27 -1.76 -15.54
CA MET A 332 27.63 -1.57 -16.06
C MET A 332 28.20 -2.89 -16.62
N PHE A 333 28.06 -4.00 -15.90
CA PHE A 333 28.50 -5.31 -16.39
C PHE A 333 27.72 -5.78 -17.62
N PHE A 334 26.41 -5.55 -17.65
CA PHE A 334 25.54 -5.85 -18.79
C PHE A 334 25.99 -5.09 -20.05
N ARG A 335 26.34 -3.81 -19.91
CA ARG A 335 26.93 -2.97 -20.96
C ARG A 335 28.38 -3.32 -21.30
N ARG A 336 28.99 -4.27 -20.59
CA ARG A 336 30.39 -4.72 -20.73
C ARG A 336 31.42 -3.64 -20.42
N GLU A 337 31.04 -2.71 -19.56
CA GLU A 337 31.91 -1.67 -19.03
C GLU A 337 32.67 -2.19 -17.81
N LYS A 338 33.81 -1.57 -17.50
CA LYS A 338 34.70 -2.00 -16.41
C LYS A 338 35.07 -0.89 -15.42
N ASP A 339 34.67 0.33 -15.73
CA ASP A 339 35.08 1.52 -15.01
C ASP A 339 33.91 2.03 -14.16
N CYS A 340 34.01 1.86 -12.85
CA CYS A 340 32.98 2.29 -11.90
C CYS A 340 32.79 3.81 -11.91
N SER A 341 33.76 4.59 -12.39
CA SER A 341 33.63 6.04 -12.50
C SER A 341 32.55 6.47 -13.52
N LEU A 342 32.16 5.58 -14.44
CA LEU A 342 31.09 5.79 -15.41
C LEU A 342 29.69 5.70 -14.78
N ILE A 343 29.56 5.09 -13.60
CA ILE A 343 28.27 4.95 -12.91
C ILE A 343 27.82 6.30 -12.32
N ILE A 344 28.74 7.07 -11.73
CA ILE A 344 28.44 8.34 -11.08
C ILE A 344 27.67 9.32 -11.98
N PRO A 345 28.12 9.64 -13.22
CA PRO A 345 27.37 10.54 -14.09
C PRO A 345 26.04 9.95 -14.60
N ARG A 346 25.82 8.63 -14.48
CA ARG A 346 24.50 8.02 -14.77
C ARG A 346 23.55 8.17 -13.59
N MET A 347 24.03 7.96 -12.37
CA MET A 347 23.22 8.14 -11.17
C MET A 347 22.87 9.62 -10.95
N TYR A 348 23.81 10.51 -11.25
CA TYR A 348 23.73 11.94 -10.98
C TYR A 348 24.10 12.77 -12.21
N PRO A 349 23.25 12.82 -13.25
CA PRO A 349 23.56 13.52 -14.51
C PRO A 349 23.77 15.02 -14.33
N SER A 350 23.15 15.61 -13.31
CA SER A 350 23.40 16.99 -12.88
C SER A 350 24.52 17.01 -11.84
N ASP A 351 25.79 16.98 -12.29
CA ASP A 351 27.03 17.04 -11.45
C ASP A 351 27.13 18.27 -10.51
N LYS A 352 26.17 19.21 -10.57
CA LYS A 352 26.13 20.44 -9.77
C LYS A 352 26.05 20.20 -8.26
N TYR A 353 25.70 18.99 -7.83
CA TYR A 353 25.40 18.67 -6.43
C TYR A 353 26.47 17.79 -5.74
N LEU A 354 27.47 17.29 -6.49
CA LEU A 354 28.53 16.43 -5.95
C LEU A 354 29.84 17.22 -5.79
N ASN A 355 30.36 17.30 -4.56
CA ASN A 355 31.72 17.81 -4.36
C ASN A 355 32.76 16.71 -4.67
N GLU A 356 34.02 17.10 -4.88
CA GLU A 356 35.09 16.16 -5.25
C GLU A 356 35.33 15.07 -4.19
N GLY A 357 35.31 15.43 -2.90
CA GLY A 357 35.52 14.45 -1.82
C GLY A 357 34.43 13.37 -1.76
N TYR A 358 33.16 13.73 -1.97
CA TYR A 358 32.06 12.75 -2.01
C TYR A 358 32.12 11.89 -3.26
N ARG A 359 32.56 12.46 -4.40
CA ARG A 359 32.77 11.68 -5.62
C ARG A 359 33.79 10.56 -5.38
N GLU A 360 34.86 10.85 -4.64
CA GLU A 360 35.86 9.84 -4.25
C GLU A 360 35.28 8.78 -3.31
N GLU A 361 34.52 9.17 -2.28
CA GLU A 361 33.86 8.23 -1.35
C GLU A 361 32.87 7.31 -2.08
N LEU A 362 32.04 7.86 -2.97
CA LEU A 362 31.08 7.11 -3.77
C LEU A 362 31.80 6.14 -4.73
N LEU A 363 32.88 6.58 -5.37
CA LEU A 363 33.67 5.71 -6.24
C LEU A 363 34.23 4.51 -5.48
N LEU A 364 34.79 4.73 -4.28
CA LEU A 364 35.30 3.66 -3.41
C LEU A 364 34.19 2.68 -3.01
N LEU A 365 32.99 3.17 -2.70
CA LEU A 365 31.82 2.33 -2.43
C LEU A 365 31.48 1.45 -3.65
N LEU A 366 31.35 2.06 -4.83
CA LEU A 366 31.03 1.37 -6.07
C LEU A 366 32.08 0.31 -6.43
N GLU A 367 33.37 0.63 -6.30
CA GLU A 367 34.46 -0.32 -6.55
C GLU A 367 34.42 -1.51 -5.57
N SER A 368 34.19 -1.24 -4.28
CA SER A 368 34.08 -2.29 -3.27
C SER A 368 32.91 -3.24 -3.54
N ARG A 369 31.75 -2.71 -3.94
CA ARG A 369 30.56 -3.51 -4.27
C ARG A 369 30.72 -4.26 -5.58
N SER A 370 31.32 -3.61 -6.59
CA SER A 370 31.62 -4.20 -7.89
C SER A 370 32.54 -5.41 -7.78
N ALA A 371 33.54 -5.37 -6.90
CA ALA A 371 34.40 -6.52 -6.64
C ALA A 371 33.62 -7.74 -6.11
N ILE A 372 32.59 -7.52 -5.29
CA ILE A 372 31.73 -8.60 -4.75
C ILE A 372 30.83 -9.16 -5.85
N LEU A 373 30.11 -8.29 -6.56
CA LEU A 373 29.14 -8.70 -7.59
C LEU A 373 29.81 -9.37 -8.80
N ALA A 374 31.03 -8.97 -9.14
CA ALA A 374 31.77 -9.52 -10.28
C ALA A 374 32.04 -11.02 -10.17
N GLU A 375 32.11 -11.59 -8.96
CA GLU A 375 32.36 -13.01 -8.74
C GLU A 375 31.16 -13.88 -9.15
N GLU A 376 29.95 -13.37 -8.98
CA GLU A 376 28.70 -14.11 -9.18
C GLU A 376 27.98 -13.73 -10.48
N TYR A 377 28.38 -12.63 -11.12
CA TYR A 377 27.72 -12.11 -12.31
C TYR A 377 27.90 -13.00 -13.54
N ASN A 378 26.77 -13.33 -14.19
CA ASN A 378 26.74 -14.06 -15.45
C ASN A 378 25.98 -13.28 -16.53
N TRP A 379 26.74 -12.66 -17.45
CA TRP A 379 26.19 -11.87 -18.56
C TRP A 379 25.19 -12.65 -19.45
N PHE A 380 25.36 -13.96 -19.63
CA PHE A 380 24.45 -14.75 -20.46
C PHE A 380 23.10 -14.99 -19.77
N ALA A 381 23.11 -15.16 -18.45
CA ALA A 381 21.89 -15.30 -17.64
C ALA A 381 21.19 -13.95 -17.41
N ASP A 382 21.92 -12.85 -17.52
CA ASP A 382 21.39 -11.50 -17.31
C ASP A 382 20.79 -10.86 -18.58
N ARG A 383 20.65 -11.61 -19.68
CA ARG A 383 20.25 -11.01 -20.95
C ARG A 383 18.86 -10.39 -20.89
N THR A 384 17.93 -11.06 -20.23
CA THR A 384 16.52 -10.68 -20.16
C THR A 384 16.32 -9.62 -19.08
N ALA A 385 16.86 -9.87 -17.87
CA ALA A 385 16.79 -8.94 -16.75
C ALA A 385 17.60 -7.64 -16.98
N GLY A 386 18.70 -7.71 -17.73
CA GLY A 386 19.57 -6.57 -18.02
C GLY A 386 18.89 -5.45 -18.81
N GLU A 387 18.08 -5.79 -19.82
CA GLU A 387 17.33 -4.79 -20.61
C GLU A 387 16.26 -4.09 -19.75
N LEU A 388 15.51 -4.86 -18.95
CA LEU A 388 14.54 -4.33 -18.00
C LEU A 388 15.21 -3.43 -16.96
N ARG A 389 16.31 -3.90 -16.35
CA ARG A 389 17.10 -3.13 -15.38
C ARG A 389 17.58 -1.81 -15.97
N GLN A 390 18.10 -1.84 -17.19
CA GLN A 390 18.58 -0.65 -17.87
C GLN A 390 17.46 0.41 -17.98
N LYS A 391 16.29 0.03 -18.50
CA LYS A 391 15.15 0.96 -18.64
C LYS A 391 14.67 1.48 -17.28
N ALA A 392 14.57 0.61 -16.27
CA ALA A 392 14.14 0.99 -14.93
C ALA A 392 15.13 1.99 -14.28
N LEU A 393 16.44 1.78 -14.44
CA LEU A 393 17.46 2.71 -13.95
C LEU A 393 17.44 4.05 -14.69
N GLU A 394 17.21 4.06 -16.00
CA GLU A 394 17.06 5.29 -16.78
C GLU A 394 15.85 6.10 -16.26
N LEU A 395 14.72 5.46 -16.00
CA LEU A 395 13.55 6.13 -15.39
C LEU A 395 13.83 6.60 -13.96
N TYR A 396 14.38 5.73 -13.09
CA TYR A 396 14.74 6.05 -11.71
C TYR A 396 15.63 7.29 -11.64
N THR A 397 16.65 7.36 -12.51
CA THR A 397 17.57 8.50 -12.60
C THR A 397 16.81 9.80 -12.86
N ARG A 398 15.93 9.81 -13.85
CA ARG A 398 15.18 11.00 -14.29
C ARG A 398 14.18 11.47 -13.24
N VAL A 399 13.48 10.52 -12.62
CA VAL A 399 12.55 10.78 -11.52
C VAL A 399 13.31 11.34 -10.31
N SER A 400 14.39 10.68 -9.90
CA SER A 400 15.22 11.10 -8.77
C SER A 400 15.79 12.50 -8.99
N GLU A 401 16.27 12.81 -10.20
CA GLU A 401 16.78 14.15 -10.53
C GLU A 401 15.73 15.25 -10.30
N LEU A 402 14.48 15.01 -10.70
CA LEU A 402 13.40 15.97 -10.48
C LEU A 402 13.02 16.06 -9.00
N VAL A 403 12.97 14.93 -8.28
CA VAL A 403 12.76 14.92 -6.82
C VAL A 403 13.84 15.75 -6.12
N PHE A 404 15.11 15.54 -6.43
CA PHE A 404 16.22 16.32 -5.85
C PHE A 404 16.13 17.80 -6.18
N LYS A 405 15.72 18.15 -7.42
CA LYS A 405 15.49 19.55 -7.80
C LYS A 405 14.41 20.17 -6.94
N ILE A 406 13.29 19.48 -6.70
CA ILE A 406 12.17 19.99 -5.88
C ILE A 406 12.56 20.06 -4.40
N ASP A 407 13.21 19.01 -3.86
CA ASP A 407 13.65 18.94 -2.46
C ASP A 407 14.67 20.05 -2.14
N SER A 408 15.50 20.46 -3.10
CA SER A 408 16.39 21.62 -2.93
C SER A 408 15.64 22.94 -2.60
N PHE A 409 14.31 22.98 -2.75
CA PHE A 409 13.44 24.13 -2.48
C PHE A 409 12.37 23.85 -1.41
N VAL A 410 12.62 22.95 -0.43
CA VAL A 410 11.69 22.50 0.67
C VAL A 410 10.70 23.56 1.17
N THR A 411 11.05 24.84 1.19
CA THR A 411 10.12 25.92 1.53
C THR A 411 9.05 26.15 0.45
N GLY A 412 7.85 25.63 0.67
CA GLY A 412 6.65 26.02 -0.07
C GLY A 412 6.09 24.98 -1.04
N LEU A 413 6.29 23.68 -0.77
CA LEU A 413 5.68 22.58 -1.54
C LEU A 413 4.14 22.69 -1.64
N GLU A 414 3.48 23.34 -0.68
CA GLU A 414 2.03 23.64 -0.77
C GLU A 414 1.65 24.52 -1.98
N LYS A 415 2.61 25.21 -2.60
CA LYS A 415 2.39 26.04 -3.81
C LYS A 415 2.62 25.28 -5.11
N PHE A 416 3.18 24.08 -5.03
CA PHE A 416 3.39 23.24 -6.20
C PHE A 416 2.04 22.60 -6.62
N PRO A 417 1.92 22.22 -7.90
CA PRO A 417 0.81 21.40 -8.37
C PRO A 417 0.75 20.09 -7.57
N GLN A 418 -0.31 19.91 -6.76
CA GLN A 418 -0.34 18.85 -5.75
C GLN A 418 -0.49 17.46 -6.38
N GLN A 419 -1.33 17.29 -7.40
CA GLN A 419 -1.52 15.98 -8.04
C GLN A 419 -0.25 15.51 -8.74
N GLU A 420 0.44 16.40 -9.44
CA GLU A 420 1.70 16.10 -10.11
C GLU A 420 2.81 15.74 -9.12
N LEU A 421 2.82 16.37 -7.93
CA LEU A 421 3.72 15.97 -6.84
C LEU A 421 3.41 14.56 -6.33
N VAL A 422 2.14 14.20 -6.18
CA VAL A 422 1.73 12.83 -5.81
C VAL A 422 2.19 11.84 -6.87
N ILE A 423 1.96 12.13 -8.15
CA ILE A 423 2.38 11.25 -9.25
C ILE A 423 3.89 11.07 -9.22
N LEU A 424 4.67 12.14 -8.99
CA LEU A 424 6.12 12.05 -8.90
C LEU A 424 6.59 11.16 -7.72
N SER A 425 5.95 11.28 -6.55
CA SER A 425 6.31 10.46 -5.39
C SER A 425 5.93 8.99 -5.60
N GLN A 426 4.77 8.72 -6.19
CA GLN A 426 4.35 7.37 -6.59
C GLN A 426 5.31 6.77 -7.61
N LEU A 427 5.69 7.52 -8.65
CA LEU A 427 6.68 7.08 -9.64
C LEU A 427 8.02 6.73 -8.99
N TYR A 428 8.50 7.56 -8.05
CA TYR A 428 9.74 7.30 -7.32
C TYR A 428 9.64 6.00 -6.50
N SER A 429 8.53 5.80 -5.79
CA SER A 429 8.30 4.57 -5.02
C SER A 429 8.21 3.33 -5.91
N HIS A 430 7.41 3.39 -6.98
CA HIS A 430 7.15 2.26 -7.88
C HIS A 430 8.40 1.82 -8.66
N VAL A 431 9.18 2.77 -9.17
CA VAL A 431 10.44 2.43 -9.87
C VAL A 431 11.51 1.90 -8.91
N THR A 432 11.53 2.39 -7.67
CA THR A 432 12.42 1.86 -6.62
C THR A 432 12.03 0.42 -6.26
N HIS A 433 10.74 0.16 -6.09
CA HIS A 433 10.22 -1.19 -5.83
C HIS A 433 10.52 -2.14 -7.00
N LEU A 434 10.34 -1.70 -8.25
CA LEU A 434 10.69 -2.51 -9.42
C LEU A 434 12.18 -2.90 -9.42
N LEU A 435 13.08 -1.97 -9.09
CA LEU A 435 14.50 -2.26 -8.97
C LEU A 435 14.82 -3.26 -7.84
N GLN A 436 14.05 -3.25 -6.75
CA GLN A 436 14.14 -4.25 -5.68
C GLN A 436 13.66 -5.62 -6.18
N VAL A 437 12.54 -5.68 -6.90
CA VAL A 437 12.03 -6.93 -7.49
C VAL A 437 13.05 -7.52 -8.46
N ILE A 438 13.69 -6.69 -9.29
CA ILE A 438 14.78 -7.13 -10.18
C ILE A 438 15.97 -7.67 -9.39
N ALA A 439 16.26 -7.13 -8.21
CA ALA A 439 17.34 -7.59 -7.36
C ALA A 439 17.02 -8.94 -6.68
N ASP A 440 15.78 -9.13 -6.25
CA ASP A 440 15.39 -10.24 -5.38
C ASP A 440 14.76 -11.44 -6.11
N ASN A 441 14.21 -11.24 -7.31
CA ASN A 441 13.47 -12.27 -8.03
C ASN A 441 14.39 -13.07 -8.99
N PRO A 442 14.77 -14.31 -8.66
CA PRO A 442 15.60 -15.14 -9.52
C PRO A 442 14.89 -15.60 -10.80
N ASP A 443 13.55 -15.58 -10.81
CA ASP A 443 12.70 -16.07 -11.89
C ASP A 443 12.07 -14.93 -12.71
N ILE A 444 12.62 -13.72 -12.63
CA ILE A 444 12.07 -12.52 -13.26
C ILE A 444 11.87 -12.67 -14.78
N GLU A 445 12.64 -13.54 -15.44
CA GLU A 445 12.55 -13.79 -16.88
C GLU A 445 11.15 -14.20 -17.35
N ASN A 446 10.35 -14.81 -16.47
CA ASN A 446 8.98 -15.23 -16.81
C ASN A 446 8.02 -14.04 -16.96
N ASP A 447 8.32 -12.91 -16.30
CA ASP A 447 7.42 -11.77 -16.15
C ASP A 447 8.01 -10.48 -16.78
N VAL A 448 9.12 -10.59 -17.52
CA VAL A 448 9.84 -9.42 -18.07
C VAL A 448 8.96 -8.56 -18.97
N GLU A 449 8.10 -9.16 -19.79
CA GLU A 449 7.21 -8.40 -20.70
C GLU A 449 6.24 -7.51 -19.90
N ASP A 450 5.65 -8.03 -18.83
CA ASP A 450 4.74 -7.28 -17.95
C ASP A 450 5.46 -6.13 -17.23
N TYR A 451 6.68 -6.38 -16.74
CA TYR A 451 7.49 -5.35 -16.11
C TYR A 451 7.94 -4.27 -17.10
N LEU A 452 8.27 -4.64 -18.34
CA LEU A 452 8.62 -3.67 -19.39
C LEU A 452 7.43 -2.78 -19.74
N LEU A 453 6.23 -3.35 -19.86
CA LEU A 453 4.99 -2.59 -20.07
C LEU A 453 4.74 -1.62 -18.90
N SER A 454 4.98 -2.06 -17.66
CA SER A 454 4.88 -1.21 -16.48
C SER A 454 5.86 -0.04 -16.53
N VAL A 455 7.13 -0.27 -16.90
CA VAL A 455 8.14 0.80 -17.06
C VAL A 455 7.75 1.80 -18.14
N ASP A 456 7.23 1.31 -19.26
CA ASP A 456 6.79 2.18 -20.36
C ASP A 456 5.58 3.05 -19.91
N GLY A 457 4.62 2.49 -19.17
CA GLY A 457 3.50 3.23 -18.58
C GLY A 457 3.95 4.27 -17.54
N MET A 458 4.86 3.90 -16.63
CA MET A 458 5.45 4.85 -15.67
C MET A 458 6.22 5.97 -16.37
N SER A 459 6.91 5.65 -17.48
CA SER A 459 7.64 6.64 -18.27
C SER A 459 6.68 7.66 -18.92
N TRP A 460 5.52 7.22 -19.42
CA TRP A 460 4.50 8.12 -19.95
C TRP A 460 3.95 9.06 -18.88
N ASN A 461 3.58 8.52 -17.71
CA ASN A 461 3.12 9.33 -16.57
C ASN A 461 4.18 10.36 -16.16
N PHE A 462 5.47 9.99 -16.17
CA PHE A 462 6.55 10.93 -15.88
C PHE A 462 6.62 12.08 -16.89
N GLU A 463 6.53 11.82 -18.19
CA GLU A 463 6.56 12.89 -19.20
C GLU A 463 5.37 13.85 -19.08
N GLU A 464 4.19 13.35 -18.68
CA GLU A 464 3.00 14.17 -18.49
C GLU A 464 3.17 15.19 -17.36
N VAL A 465 3.74 14.77 -16.22
CA VAL A 465 3.87 15.64 -15.04
C VAL A 465 5.14 16.46 -15.01
N ARG A 466 6.21 15.99 -15.68
CA ARG A 466 7.55 16.59 -15.64
C ARG A 466 7.54 18.07 -16.01
N GLY A 467 6.90 18.43 -17.13
CA GLY A 467 6.91 19.81 -17.62
C GLY A 467 6.27 20.78 -16.63
N VAL A 468 5.14 20.38 -16.04
CA VAL A 468 4.40 21.19 -15.05
C VAL A 468 5.25 21.41 -13.79
N LEU A 469 5.93 20.36 -13.32
CA LEU A 469 6.79 20.43 -12.14
C LEU A 469 8.08 21.21 -12.39
N GLU A 470 8.73 21.03 -13.54
CA GLU A 470 9.91 21.81 -13.93
C GLU A 470 9.57 23.31 -14.01
N GLU A 471 8.44 23.69 -14.59
CA GLU A 471 7.96 25.07 -14.57
C GLU A 471 7.71 25.61 -13.14
N ALA A 472 7.17 24.78 -12.25
CA ALA A 472 6.95 25.16 -10.85
C ALA A 472 8.27 25.39 -10.11
N VAL A 473 9.29 24.56 -10.38
CA VAL A 473 10.67 24.76 -9.90
C VAL A 473 11.24 26.08 -10.42
N GLU A 474 11.10 26.37 -11.71
CA GLU A 474 11.60 27.63 -12.31
C GLU A 474 10.90 28.88 -11.75
N ARG A 475 9.58 28.83 -11.54
CA ARG A 475 8.83 29.92 -10.90
C ARG A 475 9.31 30.16 -9.47
N SER A 476 9.51 29.09 -8.71
CA SER A 476 10.01 29.15 -7.33
C SER A 476 11.42 29.73 -7.26
N LEU A 477 12.30 29.36 -8.21
CA LEU A 477 13.61 29.98 -8.39
C LEU A 477 13.48 31.50 -8.58
N HIS A 478 12.64 31.93 -9.52
CA HIS A 478 12.50 33.35 -9.86
C HIS A 478 11.93 34.19 -8.69
N ASP A 479 10.99 33.66 -7.93
CA ASP A 479 10.41 34.37 -6.79
C ASP A 479 11.36 34.41 -5.58
N GLY A 480 12.21 33.40 -5.38
CA GLY A 480 13.30 33.43 -4.40
C GLY A 480 14.31 34.57 -4.66
N PHE A 481 14.61 34.88 -5.92
CA PHE A 481 15.49 36.00 -6.29
C PHE A 481 14.86 37.39 -6.10
N LYS A 482 13.53 37.52 -6.12
CA LYS A 482 12.85 38.83 -5.94
C LYS A 482 12.91 39.34 -4.50
N VAL A 483 12.92 38.45 -3.50
CA VAL A 483 12.92 38.83 -2.08
C VAL A 483 14.27 39.48 -1.65
N ILE A 484 15.36 39.22 -2.38
CA ILE A 484 16.70 39.77 -2.07
C ILE A 484 16.84 41.25 -2.49
N LYS A 485 15.89 41.84 -3.21
CA LYS A 485 15.94 43.26 -3.62
C LYS A 485 15.33 44.27 -2.63
N GLY A 486 15.01 43.84 -1.41
CA GLY A 486 14.25 44.62 -0.44
C GLY A 486 14.90 44.84 0.92
N VAL A 487 16.21 45.08 1.01
CA VAL A 487 16.81 45.70 2.20
C VAL A 487 17.86 46.72 1.75
N LYS A 488 17.50 48.00 1.81
CA LYS A 488 18.42 49.13 1.82
C LYS A 488 18.17 49.94 3.07
#